data_AF-A0A812EB32-F1
#
_entry.id   AF-A0A812EB32-F1
#
_cell.length_a   1.000
_cell.length_b   1.000
_cell.length_c   1.000
_cell.angle_alpha   90.00
_cell.angle_beta   90.00
_cell.angle_gamma   90.00
#
_symmetry.space_group_name_H-M   'P 1'
#
loop_
_entity.id
_entity.type
_entity.pdbx_description
1 polymer ?
#
loop_
_entity_poly.entity_id
_entity_poly.type
_entity_poly.pdbx_seq_one_letter_code
_entity_poly.pdbx_strand_id
1 'polypeptide(L)'
;MVIERRRNGDCVVYLVELEGGMVIESDVVYLVELEGGMVIESDVVYLVELEGGMVIESDVVYLVELEGGMVIESDVVYLVELEGGMVIESDVVYLVELEGGMVIESDVVYLVELEGGMVVIESDVVYLVELEGGMVIESDVVYLVELEGGMVIESDVVYLVELEGGMGD
;
A
#
# COMPACT_ATOMS: atom_id res chain seq x y z
N MET A 1 16.48 19.55 4.59
CA MET A 1 16.66 19.15 3.18
C MET A 1 18.13 19.09 2.80
N VAL A 2 18.66 17.88 2.61
CA VAL A 2 19.97 17.65 1.98
C VAL A 2 19.70 16.98 0.63
N ILE A 3 20.03 17.67 -0.46
CA ILE A 3 20.06 17.06 -1.79
C ILE A 3 21.52 16.68 -2.08
N GLU A 4 21.78 15.39 -2.24
CA GLU A 4 23.07 14.89 -2.70
C GLU A 4 22.96 14.52 -4.18
N ARG A 5 23.59 15.32 -5.04
CA ARG A 5 23.85 14.90 -6.42
C ARG A 5 25.17 14.15 -6.50
N ARG A 6 25.12 12.86 -6.82
CA ARG A 6 26.30 12.02 -7.01
C ARG A 6 26.96 12.31 -8.36
N ARG A 7 28.24 11.94 -8.47
CA ARG A 7 29.07 12.22 -9.67
C ARG A 7 28.57 11.55 -10.95
N ASN A 8 27.75 10.51 -10.83
CA ASN A 8 27.15 9.77 -11.93
C ASN A 8 25.85 10.40 -12.47
N GLY A 9 25.26 11.37 -11.76
CA GLY A 9 24.01 12.02 -12.16
C GLY A 9 22.91 11.87 -11.13
N ASP A 10 22.95 10.77 -10.35
CA ASP A 10 21.91 10.41 -9.39
C ASP A 10 21.67 11.53 -8.38
N CYS A 11 20.40 11.84 -8.16
CA CYS A 11 19.87 12.73 -7.15
C CYS A 11 19.31 11.89 -6.00
N VAL A 12 19.87 12.08 -4.81
CA VAL A 12 19.32 11.52 -3.59
C VAL A 12 18.85 12.64 -2.68
N VAL A 13 17.62 12.55 -2.23
CA VAL A 13 17.01 13.51 -1.31
C VAL A 13 16.94 12.88 0.07
N TYR A 14 17.54 13.56 1.05
CA TYR A 14 17.41 13.22 2.47
C TYR A 14 16.74 14.38 3.20
N LEU A 15 15.58 14.14 3.82
CA LEU A 15 15.06 15.02 4.85
C LEU A 15 14.75 14.24 6.13
N VAL A 16 14.84 14.94 7.24
CA VAL A 16 14.33 14.43 8.51
C VAL A 16 12.85 14.76 8.58
N GLU A 17 12.49 16.02 8.35
CA GLU A 17 11.12 16.50 8.49
C GLU A 17 10.78 17.41 7.31
N LEU A 18 9.55 17.32 6.83
CA LEU A 18 9.00 18.20 5.80
C LEU A 18 7.50 18.42 6.06
N GLU A 19 7.12 19.66 6.35
CA GLU A 19 5.71 20.09 6.38
C GLU A 19 5.34 20.68 5.01
N GLY A 20 4.54 19.96 4.23
CA GLY A 20 4.21 20.37 2.88
C GLY A 20 5.41 20.29 1.93
N GLY A 21 5.16 19.91 0.68
CA GLY A 21 6.21 20.00 -0.32
C GLY A 21 5.96 19.16 -1.55
N MET A 22 6.92 19.25 -2.46
CA MET A 22 6.92 18.49 -3.69
C MET A 22 8.34 18.11 -4.06
N VAL A 23 8.58 16.81 -4.21
CA VAL A 23 9.77 16.27 -4.88
C VAL A 23 9.33 15.91 -6.30
N ILE A 24 9.93 16.57 -7.29
CA ILE A 24 9.53 16.37 -8.70
C ILE A 24 10.20 15.13 -9.28
N GLU A 25 11.52 15.00 -9.09
CA GLU A 25 12.33 13.94 -9.70
C GLU A 25 13.53 13.66 -8.79
N SER A 26 13.74 12.40 -8.43
CA SER A 26 14.86 11.95 -7.62
C SER A 26 15.05 10.45 -7.79
N ASP A 27 16.28 9.95 -7.92
CA ASP A 27 16.51 8.49 -7.96
C ASP A 27 16.09 7.85 -6.62
N VAL A 28 16.42 8.51 -5.50
CA VAL A 28 15.99 8.01 -4.18
C VAL A 28 15.55 9.15 -3.26
N VAL A 29 14.45 8.93 -2.56
CA VAL A 29 13.94 9.80 -1.50
C VAL A 29 13.98 9.06 -0.16
N TYR A 30 14.64 9.65 0.83
CA TYR A 30 14.61 9.22 2.23
C TYR A 30 14.02 10.34 3.08
N LEU A 31 12.93 10.04 3.75
CA LEU A 31 12.22 10.93 4.65
C LEU A 31 11.96 10.23 5.97
N VAL A 32 12.11 10.94 7.09
CA VAL A 32 11.68 10.39 8.38
C VAL A 32 10.22 10.77 8.59
N GLU A 33 9.89 12.05 8.54
CA GLU A 33 8.54 12.58 8.72
C GLU A 33 8.14 13.47 7.54
N LEU A 34 6.95 13.24 6.99
CA LEU A 34 6.32 14.08 5.97
C LEU A 34 4.85 14.34 6.35
N GLU A 35 4.53 15.60 6.67
CA GLU A 35 3.15 16.05 6.88
C GLU A 35 2.65 16.75 5.61
N GLY A 36 1.86 16.07 4.80
CA GLY A 36 1.39 16.61 3.53
C GLY A 36 2.52 16.70 2.50
N GLY A 37 2.38 16.02 1.37
CA GLY A 37 3.36 16.19 0.30
C GLY A 37 3.05 15.41 -0.96
N MET A 38 3.91 15.63 -1.95
CA MET A 38 3.86 14.90 -3.21
C MET A 38 5.26 14.50 -3.66
N VAL A 39 5.44 13.22 -3.96
CA VAL A 39 6.58 12.72 -4.74
C VAL A 39 6.04 12.37 -6.12
N ILE A 40 6.52 13.04 -7.16
CA ILE A 40 6.02 12.83 -8.52
C ILE A 40 6.70 11.62 -9.15
N GLU A 41 8.02 11.61 -9.21
CA GLU A 41 8.78 10.54 -9.86
C GLU A 41 10.01 10.19 -9.01
N SER A 42 10.14 8.93 -8.63
CA SER A 42 11.34 8.43 -7.97
C SER A 42 11.53 6.93 -8.10
N ASP A 43 12.72 6.42 -8.44
CA ASP A 43 12.94 4.96 -8.46
C ASP A 43 12.63 4.35 -7.09
N VAL A 44 13.04 4.99 -5.99
CA VAL A 44 12.79 4.48 -4.65
C VAL A 44 12.40 5.55 -3.65
N VAL A 45 11.29 5.32 -2.94
CA VAL A 45 10.83 6.14 -1.83
C VAL A 45 10.87 5.34 -0.54
N TYR A 46 11.61 5.85 0.45
CA TYR A 46 11.59 5.37 1.83
C TYR A 46 11.05 6.48 2.73
N LEU A 47 9.89 6.26 3.35
CA LEU A 47 9.43 7.09 4.47
C LEU A 47 9.26 6.26 5.74
N VAL A 48 9.51 6.88 6.89
CA VAL A 48 9.14 6.29 8.17
C VAL A 48 7.69 6.65 8.47
N GLU A 49 7.36 7.94 8.50
CA GLU A 49 6.03 8.45 8.83
C GLU A 49 5.54 9.39 7.71
N LEU A 50 4.32 9.16 7.23
CA LEU A 50 3.63 10.01 6.27
C LEU A 50 2.21 10.31 6.75
N GLU A 51 1.95 11.56 7.12
CA GLU A 51 0.60 12.05 7.42
C GLU A 51 0.05 12.78 6.20
N GLY A 52 -0.77 12.12 5.40
CA GLY A 52 -1.31 12.71 4.19
C GLY A 52 -0.26 12.88 3.09
N GLY A 53 -0.47 12.28 1.93
CA GLY A 53 0.42 12.53 0.80
C GLY A 53 0.06 11.79 -0.46
N MET A 54 0.88 11.99 -1.47
CA MET A 54 0.76 11.31 -2.75
C MET A 54 2.14 10.92 -3.29
N VAL A 55 2.31 9.65 -3.62
CA VAL A 55 3.40 9.18 -4.49
C VAL A 55 2.76 8.86 -5.84
N ILE A 56 3.21 9.54 -6.89
CA ILE A 56 2.61 9.36 -8.22
C ILE A 56 3.24 8.16 -8.93
N GLU A 57 4.56 8.16 -9.11
CA GLU A 57 5.27 7.12 -9.84
C GLU A 57 6.55 6.74 -9.08
N SER A 58 6.70 5.45 -8.78
CA SER A 58 7.93 4.94 -8.18
C SER A 58 8.12 3.44 -8.40
N ASP A 59 9.31 2.98 -8.76
CA ASP A 59 9.54 1.52 -8.85
C ASP A 59 9.27 0.87 -7.48
N VAL A 60 9.73 1.48 -6.38
CA VAL A 60 9.53 0.92 -5.05
C VAL A 60 9.20 1.95 -3.99
N VAL A 61 8.11 1.70 -3.26
CA VAL A 61 7.69 2.46 -2.09
C VAL A 61 7.80 1.60 -0.84
N TYR A 62 8.55 2.08 0.15
CA TYR A 62 8.63 1.52 1.49
C TYR A 62 8.16 2.56 2.50
N LEU A 63 7.05 2.29 3.20
CA LEU A 63 6.56 3.12 4.30
C LEU A 63 6.44 2.27 5.57
N VAL A 64 6.81 2.84 6.70
CA VAL A 64 6.57 2.20 8.00
C VAL A 64 5.15 2.54 8.45
N GLU A 65 4.81 3.83 8.53
CA GLU A 65 3.51 4.33 8.97
C GLU A 65 2.96 5.31 7.93
N LEU A 66 1.71 5.08 7.50
CA LEU A 66 0.97 5.97 6.61
C LEU A 66 -0.41 6.27 7.19
N GLU A 67 -0.63 7.53 7.59
CA GLU A 67 -1.94 8.03 7.98
C GLU A 67 -2.56 8.81 6.81
N GLY A 68 -3.38 8.13 6.00
CA GLY A 68 -3.98 8.73 4.83
C GLY A 68 -2.97 9.00 3.70
N GLY A 69 -3.28 8.53 2.51
CA GLY A 69 -2.46 8.86 1.35
C GLY A 69 -2.86 8.13 0.09
N MET A 70 -2.08 8.36 -0.95
CA MET A 70 -2.27 7.70 -2.24
C MET A 70 -0.93 7.33 -2.87
N VAL A 71 -0.80 6.07 -3.26
CA VAL A 71 0.23 5.63 -4.21
C VAL A 71 -0.49 5.37 -5.53
N ILE A 72 -0.10 6.07 -6.59
CA ILE A 72 -0.78 5.94 -7.89
C ILE A 72 -0.21 4.76 -8.66
N GLU A 73 1.10 4.75 -8.92
CA GLU A 73 1.75 3.72 -9.72
C GLU A 73 3.07 3.32 -9.05
N SER A 74 3.23 2.01 -8.79
CA SER A 74 4.49 1.49 -8.31
C SER A 74 4.67 0.01 -8.58
N ASP A 75 5.85 -0.46 -9.03
CA ASP A 75 6.06 -1.91 -9.17
C ASP A 75 5.87 -2.61 -7.83
N VAL A 76 6.38 -2.03 -6.74
CA VAL A 76 6.26 -2.65 -5.41
C VAL A 76 5.99 -1.66 -4.30
N VAL A 77 4.94 -1.94 -3.54
CA VAL A 77 4.59 -1.22 -2.32
C VAL A 77 4.74 -2.12 -1.10
N TYR A 78 5.56 -1.69 -0.14
CA TYR A 78 5.69 -2.31 1.17
C TYR A 78 5.25 -1.32 2.25
N LEU A 79 4.23 -1.70 3.02
CA LEU A 79 3.67 -0.93 4.11
C LEU A 79 3.70 -1.78 5.38
N VAL A 80 4.13 -1.21 6.50
CA VAL A 80 3.98 -1.89 7.80
C VAL A 80 2.60 -1.58 8.36
N GLU A 81 2.28 -0.30 8.53
CA GLU A 81 1.01 0.18 9.08
C GLU A 81 0.38 1.21 8.12
N LEU A 82 -0.88 1.00 7.77
CA LEU A 82 -1.68 1.92 6.95
C LEU A 82 -3.02 2.22 7.62
N GLU A 83 -3.21 3.47 8.03
CA GLU A 83 -4.49 3.98 8.51
C GLU A 83 -5.17 4.78 7.40
N GLY A 84 -5.98 4.09 6.58
CA GLY A 84 -6.65 4.70 5.45
C GLY A 84 -5.69 5.09 4.31
N GLY A 85 -6.11 4.81 3.09
CA GLY A 85 -5.33 5.20 1.92
C GLY A 85 -5.78 4.49 0.67
N MET A 86 -5.06 4.73 -0.42
CA MET A 86 -5.32 4.09 -1.70
C MET A 86 -4.02 3.74 -2.41
N VAL A 87 -3.91 2.49 -2.86
CA VAL A 87 -2.96 2.09 -3.90
C VAL A 87 -3.76 1.88 -5.17
N ILE A 88 -3.44 2.61 -6.24
CA ILE A 88 -4.19 2.52 -7.49
C ILE A 88 -3.67 1.37 -8.35
N GLU A 89 -2.38 1.34 -8.65
CA GLU A 89 -1.77 0.33 -9.51
C GLU A 89 -0.42 -0.10 -8.93
N SER A 90 -0.23 -1.40 -8.74
CA SER A 90 1.07 -1.95 -8.36
C SER A 90 1.23 -3.43 -8.69
N ASP A 91 2.36 -3.87 -9.22
CA ASP A 91 2.56 -5.31 -9.44
C ASP A 91 2.44 -6.08 -8.11
N VAL A 92 3.03 -5.56 -7.03
CA VAL A 92 2.97 -6.24 -5.73
C VAL A 92 2.77 -5.28 -4.57
N VAL A 93 1.76 -5.58 -3.75
CA VAL A 93 1.52 -4.88 -2.50
C VAL A 93 1.70 -5.85 -1.32
N TYR A 94 2.57 -5.47 -0.40
CA TYR A 94 2.74 -6.14 0.89
C TYR A 94 2.35 -5.17 2.01
N LEU A 95 1.39 -5.57 2.82
CA LEU A 95 0.97 -4.85 4.01
C LEU A 95 1.05 -5.78 5.22
N VAL A 96 1.45 -5.24 6.38
CA VAL A 96 1.36 -5.99 7.64
C VAL A 96 0.01 -5.70 8.30
N GLU A 97 -0.26 -4.44 8.60
CA GLU A 97 -1.49 -3.98 9.26
C GLU A 97 -2.18 -2.91 8.41
N LEU A 98 -3.50 -3.06 8.24
CA LEU A 98 -4.32 -2.12 7.49
C LEU A 98 -5.63 -1.81 8.23
N GLU A 99 -5.79 -0.54 8.61
CA GLU A 99 -7.04 0.00 9.14
C GLU A 99 -7.80 0.75 8.05
N GLY A 100 -8.48 -0.02 7.19
CA GLY A 100 -9.23 0.50 6.05
C GLY A 100 -8.36 1.08 4.92
N GLY A 101 -8.90 1.08 3.71
CA GLY A 101 -8.17 1.55 2.53
C GLY A 101 -8.70 0.92 1.25
N MET A 102 -7.98 1.09 0.16
CA MET A 102 -8.34 0.50 -1.13
C MET A 102 -7.10 0.14 -1.93
N VAL A 103 -7.09 -1.07 -2.50
CA VAL A 103 -6.17 -1.46 -3.57
C VAL A 103 -7.01 -1.64 -4.82
N ILE A 104 -6.77 -0.85 -5.86
CA ILE A 104 -7.57 -0.91 -7.08
C ILE A 104 -7.08 -2.05 -7.96
N GLU A 105 -5.81 -2.04 -8.35
CA GLU A 105 -5.24 -3.04 -9.26
C GLU A 105 -3.87 -3.49 -8.75
N SER A 106 -3.68 -4.80 -8.63
CA SER A 106 -2.38 -5.38 -8.33
C SER A 106 -2.26 -6.82 -8.77
N ASP A 107 -1.13 -7.27 -9.31
CA ASP A 107 -0.98 -8.71 -9.59
C ASP A 107 -1.04 -9.51 -8.29
N VAL A 108 -0.36 -9.04 -7.24
CA VAL A 108 -0.31 -9.77 -5.96
C VAL A 108 -0.44 -8.88 -4.75
N VAL A 109 -1.42 -9.22 -3.90
CA VAL A 109 -1.61 -8.60 -2.59
C VAL A 109 -1.31 -9.62 -1.49
N TYR A 110 -0.41 -9.25 -0.58
CA TYR A 110 -0.20 -9.94 0.69
C TYR A 110 -0.55 -9.01 1.83
N LEU A 111 -1.47 -9.41 2.68
CA LEU A 111 -1.84 -8.68 3.88
C LEU A 111 -1.90 -9.63 5.08
N VAL A 112 -1.27 -9.25 6.17
CA VAL A 112 -1.30 -10.07 7.39
C VAL A 112 -2.62 -9.82 8.13
N GLU A 113 -2.92 -8.58 8.48
CA GLU A 113 -4.07 -8.24 9.30
C GLU A 113 -4.84 -7.05 8.71
N LEU A 114 -6.13 -7.27 8.44
CA LEU A 114 -7.05 -6.20 8.11
C LEU A 114 -8.04 -5.98 9.25
N GLU A 115 -8.15 -4.73 9.68
CA GLU A 115 -9.31 -4.26 10.41
C GLU A 115 -10.12 -3.25 9.57
N GLY A 116 -11.39 -3.60 9.28
CA GLY A 116 -12.34 -2.69 8.66
C GLY A 116 -12.35 -2.67 7.13
N GLY A 117 -12.63 -1.50 6.55
CA GLY A 117 -13.20 -1.35 5.21
C GLY A 117 -12.25 -1.45 4.02
N MET A 118 -11.25 -2.35 4.00
CA MET A 118 -10.44 -2.53 2.78
C MET A 118 -11.30 -3.02 1.62
N VAL A 119 -11.04 -2.47 0.44
CA VAL A 119 -11.55 -2.98 -0.83
C VAL A 119 -10.37 -3.31 -1.74
N VAL A 120 -10.21 -4.59 -2.09
CA VAL A 120 -9.36 -5.01 -3.22
C VAL A 120 -10.27 -5.16 -4.43
N ILE A 121 -10.05 -4.37 -5.49
CA ILE A 121 -10.91 -4.38 -6.66
C ILE A 121 -10.50 -5.49 -7.63
N GLU A 122 -9.25 -5.52 -8.06
CA GLU A 122 -8.74 -6.48 -9.04
C GLU A 122 -7.34 -6.97 -8.64
N SER A 123 -7.15 -8.29 -8.55
CA SER A 123 -5.82 -8.88 -8.40
C SER A 123 -5.70 -10.31 -8.90
N ASP A 124 -4.54 -10.74 -9.41
CA ASP A 124 -4.39 -12.16 -9.75
C ASP A 124 -4.40 -13.01 -8.47
N VAL A 125 -3.66 -12.60 -7.44
CA VAL A 125 -3.55 -13.38 -6.20
C VAL A 125 -3.65 -12.51 -4.96
N VAL A 126 -4.51 -12.93 -4.04
CA VAL A 126 -4.65 -12.32 -2.72
C VAL A 126 -4.33 -13.35 -1.64
N TYR A 127 -3.38 -13.03 -0.78
CA TYR A 127 -3.06 -13.78 0.43
C TYR A 127 -3.36 -12.94 1.66
N LEU A 128 -4.23 -13.47 2.51
CA LEU A 128 -4.69 -12.83 3.72
C LEU A 128 -4.54 -13.80 4.89
N VAL A 129 -3.98 -13.33 6.02
CA VAL A 129 -3.98 -14.14 7.24
C VAL A 129 -5.28 -13.90 7.99
N GLU A 130 -5.55 -12.65 8.38
CA GLU A 130 -6.73 -12.27 9.16
C GLU A 130 -7.49 -11.14 8.44
N LEU A 131 -8.79 -11.34 8.22
CA LEU A 131 -9.67 -10.39 7.55
C LEU A 131 -10.88 -10.08 8.44
N GLU A 132 -10.84 -8.96 9.17
CA GLU A 132 -11.97 -8.46 9.97
C GLU A 132 -12.75 -7.38 9.21
N GLY A 133 -13.73 -7.79 8.41
CA GLY A 133 -14.44 -6.90 7.49
C GLY A 133 -13.78 -6.76 6.13
N GLY A 134 -14.23 -5.79 5.34
CA GLY A 134 -13.68 -5.53 4.00
C GLY A 134 -14.26 -6.39 2.88
N MET A 135 -13.70 -6.24 1.68
CA MET A 135 -14.21 -6.84 0.45
C MET A 135 -13.08 -7.10 -0.55
N VAL A 136 -13.06 -8.31 -1.11
CA VAL A 136 -12.30 -8.64 -2.32
C VAL A 136 -13.30 -8.82 -3.46
N ILE A 137 -13.19 -8.00 -4.50
CA ILE A 137 -14.17 -7.96 -5.59
C ILE A 137 -13.82 -9.00 -6.66
N GLU A 138 -12.65 -8.90 -7.28
CA GLU A 138 -12.22 -9.77 -8.36
C GLU A 138 -10.80 -10.28 -8.11
N SER A 139 -10.63 -11.60 -8.06
CA SER A 139 -9.30 -12.21 -8.08
C SER A 139 -9.25 -13.62 -8.66
N ASP A 140 -8.16 -14.02 -9.31
CA ASP A 140 -8.04 -15.42 -9.76
C ASP A 140 -7.95 -16.37 -8.56
N VAL A 141 -7.13 -16.02 -7.56
CA VAL A 141 -6.91 -16.87 -6.38
C VAL A 141 -6.91 -16.07 -5.09
N VAL A 142 -7.73 -16.51 -4.13
CA VAL A 142 -7.74 -15.97 -2.77
C VAL A 142 -7.36 -17.07 -1.77
N TYR A 143 -6.36 -16.79 -0.94
CA TYR A 143 -6.01 -17.59 0.23
C TYR A 143 -6.28 -16.77 1.49
N LEU A 144 -7.10 -17.33 2.38
CA LEU A 144 -7.48 -16.67 3.62
C LEU A 144 -7.41 -17.67 4.78
N VAL A 145 -6.74 -17.30 5.86
CA VAL A 145 -6.68 -18.15 7.06
C VAL A 145 -7.94 -17.93 7.90
N GLU A 146 -8.22 -16.69 8.29
CA GLU A 146 -9.34 -16.33 9.16
C GLU A 146 -10.17 -15.19 8.56
N LEU A 147 -11.49 -15.37 8.51
CA LEU A 147 -12.45 -14.36 8.04
C LEU A 147 -13.47 -14.05 9.14
N GLU A 148 -13.46 -12.83 9.70
CA GLU A 148 -14.50 -12.32 10.58
C GLU A 148 -15.27 -11.15 9.93
N GLY A 149 -16.35 -11.49 9.24
CA GLY A 149 -17.09 -10.50 8.45
C GLY A 149 -16.30 -10.03 7.22
N GLY A 150 -17.00 -9.70 6.15
CA GLY A 150 -16.39 -9.38 4.86
C GLY A 150 -16.92 -10.26 3.74
N MET A 151 -16.40 -10.06 2.53
CA MET A 151 -16.92 -10.72 1.34
C MET A 151 -15.86 -10.92 0.27
N VAL A 152 -15.82 -12.11 -0.32
CA VAL A 152 -15.16 -12.37 -1.61
C VAL A 152 -16.26 -12.53 -2.65
N ILE A 153 -16.27 -11.69 -3.68
CA ILE A 153 -17.38 -11.65 -4.67
C ILE A 153 -17.11 -12.59 -5.84
N GLU A 154 -16.01 -12.37 -6.56
CA GLU A 154 -15.66 -13.12 -7.76
C GLU A 154 -14.23 -13.64 -7.63
N SER A 155 -14.10 -14.96 -7.50
CA SER A 155 -12.80 -15.61 -7.62
C SER A 155 -12.90 -16.99 -8.23
N ASP A 156 -11.90 -17.33 -9.05
CA ASP A 156 -11.80 -18.66 -9.65
C ASP A 156 -11.52 -19.72 -8.58
N VAL A 157 -10.66 -19.40 -7.60
CA VAL A 157 -10.32 -20.30 -6.49
C VAL A 157 -10.26 -19.54 -5.16
N VAL A 158 -10.96 -20.08 -4.15
CA VAL A 158 -10.89 -19.58 -2.76
C VAL A 158 -10.48 -20.71 -1.82
N TYR A 159 -9.42 -20.48 -1.05
CA TYR A 159 -9.00 -21.33 0.05
C TYR A 159 -9.23 -20.60 1.37
N LEU A 160 -10.19 -21.08 2.15
CA LEU A 160 -10.53 -20.54 3.47
C LEU A 160 -10.29 -21.61 4.54
N VAL A 161 -9.53 -21.27 5.59
CA VAL A 161 -9.30 -22.18 6.73
C VAL A 161 -10.41 -22.05 7.77
N GLU A 162 -10.74 -20.83 8.18
CA GLU A 162 -11.73 -20.55 9.24
C GLU A 162 -12.61 -19.36 8.88
N LEU A 163 -13.90 -19.47 9.22
CA LEU A 163 -14.93 -18.44 8.99
C LEU A 163 -15.68 -18.20 10.29
N GLU A 164 -15.60 -16.97 10.81
CA GLU A 164 -16.37 -16.49 11.94
C GLU A 164 -17.35 -15.37 11.49
N GLY A 165 -18.59 -15.42 11.97
CA GLY A 165 -19.66 -14.52 11.49
C GLY A 165 -20.29 -14.97 10.16
N GLY A 166 -21.62 -15.03 10.10
CA GLY A 166 -22.33 -15.56 8.94
C GLY A 166 -22.24 -14.63 7.73
N MET A 167 -21.91 -15.18 6.55
CA MET A 167 -22.27 -14.58 5.27
C MET A 167 -23.77 -14.27 5.29
N GLY A 168 -24.15 -12.99 5.30
CA GLY A 168 -25.55 -12.61 5.16
C GLY A 168 -26.07 -13.07 3.79
N ASP A 169 -27.13 -13.87 3.82
CA ASP A 169 -27.91 -14.34 2.65
C ASP A 169 -28.29 -13.21 1.67
#